data_AF-A0A351XJI0-F1
#
_entry.id   AF-A0A351XJI0-F1
#
_cell.length_a   1.000
_cell.length_b   1.000
_cell.length_c   1.000
_cell.angle_alpha   90.00
_cell.angle_beta   90.00
_cell.angle_gamma   90.00
#
_symmetry.space_group_name_H-M   'P 1'
#
loop_
_entity.id
_entity.type
_entity.pdbx_description
1 polymer ?
#
loop_
_entity_poly.entity_id
_entity_poly.type
_entity_poly.pdbx_seq_one_letter_code
_entity_poly.pdbx_strand_id
1 'polypeptide(L)'
;MDNIDKINYLKDFKKGLHDGIPIALGYISVSFTFGLMGTASGLPWWQTLLISMTNLTSAGQFAGLEIMVTAGSFIEMALTQLVINLRYALMSISLSQKTDHTFNLPVRLMAGFGVTDEIFAV
;
A
#
# COMPACT_ATOMS: atom_id res chain seq x y z
N MET A 1 -12.26 30.83 -7.78
CA MET A 1 -12.54 29.46 -8.23
C MET A 1 -13.96 29.48 -8.76
N ASP A 2 -14.14 29.26 -10.06
CA ASP A 2 -15.44 29.39 -10.69
C ASP A 2 -16.36 28.23 -10.31
N ASN A 3 -17.68 28.44 -10.43
CA ASN A 3 -18.69 27.42 -10.11
C ASN A 3 -18.50 26.14 -10.96
N ILE A 4 -17.93 26.28 -12.16
CA ILE A 4 -17.62 25.19 -13.09
C ILE A 4 -16.47 24.32 -12.57
N ASP A 5 -15.43 24.93 -12.01
CA ASP A 5 -14.30 24.19 -11.42
C ASP A 5 -14.80 23.29 -10.28
N LYS A 6 -15.65 23.86 -9.40
CA LYS A 6 -16.24 23.12 -8.26
C LYS A 6 -17.03 21.88 -8.69
N ILE A 7 -17.78 21.99 -9.80
CA ILE A 7 -18.55 20.87 -10.35
C ILE A 7 -17.60 19.80 -10.93
N ASN A 8 -16.54 20.20 -11.62
CA ASN A 8 -15.54 19.27 -12.15
C ASN A 8 -14.79 18.54 -11.01
N TYR A 9 -14.38 19.25 -9.96
CA TYR A 9 -13.75 18.64 -8.77
C TYR A 9 -14.65 17.59 -8.11
N LEU A 10 -15.94 17.88 -7.93
CA LEU A 10 -16.88 16.91 -7.35
C LEU A 10 -17.07 15.68 -8.23
N LYS A 11 -17.05 15.86 -9.55
CA LYS A 11 -17.16 14.78 -10.53
C LYS A 11 -15.90 13.90 -10.53
N ASP A 12 -14.72 14.51 -10.50
CA ASP A 12 -13.43 13.81 -10.45
C ASP A 12 -13.25 13.07 -9.11
N PHE A 13 -13.65 13.69 -7.99
CA PHE A 13 -13.64 13.03 -6.69
C PHE A 13 -14.60 11.82 -6.64
N LYS A 14 -15.82 11.97 -7.16
CA LYS A 14 -16.78 10.86 -7.24
C LYS A 14 -16.27 9.73 -8.13
N LYS A 15 -15.56 10.06 -9.22
CA LYS A 15 -14.93 9.08 -10.10
C LYS A 15 -13.81 8.33 -9.36
N GLY A 16 -12.91 9.03 -8.68
CA GLY A 16 -11.86 8.41 -7.86
C GLY A 16 -12.43 7.50 -6.77
N LEU A 17 -13.55 7.88 -6.14
CA LEU A 17 -14.22 7.05 -5.13
C LEU A 17 -14.82 5.78 -5.72
N HIS A 18 -15.38 5.87 -6.93
CA HIS A 18 -15.90 4.71 -7.65
C HIS A 18 -14.77 3.75 -8.08
N ASP A 19 -13.66 4.29 -8.58
CA ASP A 19 -12.50 3.52 -9.00
C ASP A 19 -11.77 2.87 -7.79
N GLY A 20 -11.90 3.45 -6.60
CA GLY A 20 -11.36 2.90 -5.34
C GLY A 20 -12.12 1.70 -4.76
N ILE A 21 -13.41 1.52 -5.09
CA ILE A 21 -14.22 0.38 -4.58
C ILE A 21 -13.63 -0.98 -4.98
N PRO A 22 -13.31 -1.26 -6.26
CA PRO A 22 -12.71 -2.55 -6.64
C PRO A 22 -11.34 -2.78 -6.00
N ILE A 23 -10.56 -1.71 -5.80
CA ILE A 23 -9.26 -1.77 -5.10
C ILE A 23 -9.46 -2.21 -3.64
N ALA A 24 -10.40 -1.59 -2.93
CA ALA A 24 -10.72 -1.94 -1.55
C ALA A 24 -11.20 -3.40 -1.40
N LEU A 25 -12.02 -3.88 -2.33
CA LEU A 25 -12.44 -5.29 -2.37
C LEU A 25 -11.25 -6.24 -2.56
N GLY A 26 -10.28 -5.86 -3.39
CA GLY A 26 -9.02 -6.58 -3.56
C GLY A 26 -8.26 -6.72 -2.23
N TYR A 27 -8.10 -5.61 -1.50
CA TYR A 27 -7.42 -5.64 -0.20
C TYR A 27 -8.11 -6.53 0.83
N ILE A 28 -9.45 -6.50 0.91
CA ILE A 28 -10.20 -7.36 1.85
C ILE A 28 -9.88 -8.84 1.60
N SER A 29 -9.91 -9.27 0.35
CA SER A 29 -9.61 -10.67 -0.03
C SER A 29 -8.20 -11.08 0.39
N VAL A 30 -7.22 -10.22 0.14
CA VAL A 30 -5.81 -10.46 0.48
C VAL A 30 -5.60 -10.51 2.00
N SER A 31 -6.23 -9.61 2.76
CA SER A 31 -6.16 -9.59 4.22
C SER A 31 -6.70 -10.88 4.86
N PHE A 32 -7.83 -11.39 4.37
CA PHE A 32 -8.36 -12.68 4.82
C PHE A 32 -7.40 -13.82 4.53
N THR A 33 -6.81 -13.83 3.33
CA THR A 33 -5.84 -14.85 2.92
C THR A 33 -4.63 -14.86 3.85
N PHE A 34 -4.06 -13.69 4.15
CA PHE A 34 -2.95 -13.58 5.09
C PHE A 34 -3.33 -14.00 6.52
N GLY A 35 -4.50 -13.58 7.01
CA GLY A 35 -5.03 -13.97 8.32
C GLY A 35 -5.13 -15.48 8.50
N LEU A 36 -5.71 -16.16 7.50
CA LEU A 36 -5.82 -17.62 7.48
C LEU A 36 -4.45 -18.30 7.37
N MET A 37 -3.56 -17.78 6.52
CA MET A 37 -2.23 -18.36 6.34
C MET A 37 -1.39 -18.23 7.61
N GLY A 38 -1.35 -17.07 8.25
CA GLY A 38 -0.59 -16.86 9.48
C GLY A 38 -1.08 -17.74 10.64
N THR A 39 -2.38 -17.89 10.79
CA THR A 39 -2.96 -18.79 11.81
C THR A 39 -2.73 -20.27 11.50
N ALA A 40 -2.80 -20.67 10.22
CA ALA A 40 -2.45 -22.02 9.78
C ALA A 40 -0.96 -22.34 9.96
N SER A 41 -0.08 -21.34 9.85
CA SER A 41 1.36 -21.44 10.11
C SER A 41 1.73 -21.51 11.60
N GLY A 42 0.75 -21.48 12.51
CA GLY A 42 0.96 -21.62 13.95
C GLY A 42 1.13 -20.30 14.70
N LEU A 43 1.00 -19.14 14.05
CA LEU A 43 0.93 -17.87 14.77
C LEU A 43 -0.44 -17.72 15.43
N PRO A 44 -0.50 -17.17 16.66
CA PRO A 44 -1.78 -16.83 17.26
C PRO A 44 -2.44 -15.70 16.46
N TRP A 45 -3.77 -15.76 16.36
CA TRP A 45 -4.59 -14.85 15.55
C TRP A 45 -4.29 -13.36 15.77
N TRP A 46 -3.97 -12.98 17.01
CA TRP A 46 -3.66 -11.59 17.37
C TRP A 46 -2.33 -11.11 16.78
N GLN A 47 -1.34 -12.01 16.62
CA GLN A 47 -0.07 -11.65 15.98
C GLN A 47 -0.26 -11.40 14.49
N THR A 48 -1.01 -12.27 13.81
CA THR A 48 -1.32 -12.09 12.39
C THR A 48 -2.13 -10.81 12.17
N LEU A 49 -3.07 -10.49 13.07
CA LEU A 49 -3.81 -9.24 13.04
C LEU A 49 -2.90 -8.02 13.24
N LEU A 50 -1.99 -8.05 14.23
CA LEU A 50 -1.03 -6.96 14.46
C LEU A 50 -0.11 -6.75 13.26
N ILE A 51 0.42 -7.82 12.66
CA ILE A 51 1.25 -7.73 11.44
C ILE A 51 0.44 -7.09 10.31
N SER A 52 -0.81 -7.50 10.13
CA SER A 52 -1.68 -6.94 9.08
C SER A 52 -1.98 -5.45 9.29
N MET A 53 -2.16 -5.02 10.55
CA MET A 53 -2.41 -3.60 10.88
C MET A 53 -1.17 -2.70 10.77
N THR A 54 0.03 -3.27 10.97
CA THR A 54 1.28 -2.50 11.02
C THR A 54 2.07 -2.55 9.72
N ASN A 55 1.92 -3.61 8.94
CA ASN A 55 2.57 -3.75 7.64
C ASN A 55 1.54 -3.47 6.54
N LEU A 56 1.77 -2.41 5.77
CA LEU A 56 0.87 -2.01 4.68
C LEU A 56 1.11 -2.80 3.38
N THR A 57 2.21 -3.55 3.31
CA THR A 57 2.65 -4.23 2.10
C THR A 57 2.18 -5.69 2.08
N SER A 58 1.19 -6.02 1.26
CA SER A 58 0.68 -7.40 1.12
C SER A 58 1.79 -8.40 0.79
N ALA A 59 2.59 -8.17 -0.26
CA ALA A 59 3.72 -9.06 -0.60
C ALA A 59 4.76 -9.17 0.53
N GLY A 60 4.97 -8.08 1.27
CA GLY A 60 5.85 -8.06 2.44
C GLY A 60 5.32 -8.90 3.60
N GLN A 61 4.01 -8.91 3.83
CA GLN A 61 3.37 -9.76 4.85
C GLN A 61 3.61 -11.25 4.55
N PHE A 62 3.38 -11.69 3.31
CA PHE A 62 3.59 -13.10 2.92
C PHE A 62 5.06 -13.52 2.99
N ALA A 63 5.98 -12.73 2.42
CA ALA A 63 7.40 -13.03 2.48
C ALA A 63 7.95 -12.99 3.92
N GLY A 64 7.47 -12.05 4.72
CA GLY A 64 7.84 -11.98 6.13
C GLY A 64 7.33 -13.16 6.94
N LEU A 65 6.10 -13.60 6.68
CA LEU A 65 5.54 -14.80 7.30
C LEU A 65 6.37 -16.05 6.98
N GLU A 66 6.80 -16.22 5.74
CA GLU A 66 7.65 -17.34 5.33
C GLU A 66 8.98 -17.36 6.11
N ILE A 67 9.65 -16.21 6.23
CA ILE A 67 10.89 -16.07 7.00
C ILE A 67 10.65 -16.35 8.49
N MET A 68 9.52 -15.93 9.05
CA MET A 68 9.17 -16.22 10.45
C MET A 68 8.98 -17.74 10.68
N VAL A 69 8.33 -18.42 9.74
CA VAL A 69 8.05 -19.87 9.82
C VAL A 69 9.32 -20.69 9.66
N THR A 70 10.25 -20.27 8.80
CA THR A 70 11.55 -20.95 8.60
C THR A 70 12.60 -20.59 9.66
N ALA A 71 12.23 -19.79 10.67
CA ALA A 71 13.13 -19.27 11.70
C ALA A 71 14.35 -18.51 11.09
N GLY A 72 14.10 -17.77 10.00
CA GLY A 72 15.11 -16.93 9.36
C GLY A 72 15.56 -15.76 10.24
N SER A 73 16.65 -15.11 9.82
CA SER A 73 17.28 -14.05 10.63
C SER A 73 16.53 -12.71 10.54
N PHE A 74 16.65 -11.86 11.55
CA PHE A 74 16.11 -10.50 11.50
C PHE A 74 16.74 -9.65 10.37
N ILE A 75 18.00 -9.92 10.01
CA ILE A 75 18.68 -9.22 8.92
C ILE A 75 18.07 -9.62 7.57
N GLU A 76 17.81 -10.91 7.37
CA GLU A 76 17.14 -11.43 6.18
C GLU A 76 15.72 -10.87 6.03
N MET A 77 14.98 -10.80 7.14
CA MET A 77 13.67 -10.13 7.19
C MET A 77 13.79 -8.67 6.73
N ALA A 78 14.71 -7.91 7.32
CA ALA A 78 14.89 -6.50 7.02
C ALA A 78 15.26 -6.26 5.55
N LEU A 79 16.20 -7.05 5.00
CA LEU A 79 16.61 -6.96 3.61
C LEU A 79 15.47 -7.33 2.65
N THR A 80 14.74 -8.40 2.95
CA THR A 80 13.59 -8.82 2.13
C THR A 80 12.52 -7.74 2.11
N GLN A 81 12.16 -7.17 3.26
CA GLN A 81 11.20 -6.06 3.32
C GLN A 81 11.71 -4.81 2.58
N LEU A 82 13.00 -4.47 2.73
CA LEU A 82 13.62 -3.34 2.02
C LEU A 82 13.49 -3.51 0.50
N VAL A 83 13.87 -4.68 -0.01
CA VAL A 83 13.85 -4.99 -1.45
C VAL A 83 12.42 -4.99 -1.99
N ILE A 84 11.48 -5.62 -1.28
CA ILE A 84 10.06 -5.63 -1.68
C ILE A 84 9.47 -4.22 -1.68
N ASN A 85 9.78 -3.40 -0.68
CA ASN A 85 9.21 -2.06 -0.54
C ASN A 85 9.91 -1.00 -1.42
N LEU A 86 11.08 -1.30 -1.99
CA LEU A 86 11.81 -0.38 -2.86
C LEU A 86 10.96 0.10 -4.06
N ARG A 87 9.98 -0.70 -4.50
CA ARG A 87 9.02 -0.30 -5.54
C ARG A 87 8.27 0.97 -5.20
N TYR A 88 7.91 1.22 -3.93
CA TYR A 88 7.23 2.44 -3.53
C TYR A 88 8.11 3.66 -3.72
N ALA A 89 9.41 3.54 -3.49
CA ALA A 89 10.38 4.60 -3.77
C ALA A 89 10.48 4.87 -5.28
N LEU A 90 10.56 3.83 -6.10
CA LEU A 90 10.62 3.96 -7.56
C LEU A 90 9.34 4.58 -8.14
N MET A 91 8.16 4.13 -7.68
CA MET A 91 6.87 4.69 -8.07
C MET A 91 6.77 6.17 -7.67
N SER A 92 7.18 6.51 -6.44
CA SER A 92 7.19 7.89 -5.95
C SER A 92 8.13 8.78 -6.77
N ILE A 93 9.31 8.29 -7.15
CA ILE A 93 10.26 9.02 -8.01
C ILE A 93 9.64 9.27 -9.40
N SER A 94 9.02 8.25 -10.00
CA SER A 94 8.36 8.37 -11.30
C SER A 94 7.21 9.37 -11.27
N LEU A 95 6.37 9.33 -10.23
CA LEU A 95 5.26 10.26 -10.05
C LEU A 95 5.74 11.69 -9.80
N SER A 96 6.83 11.84 -9.05
CA SER A 96 7.47 13.13 -8.78
C SER A 96 7.94 13.84 -10.05
N GLN A 97 8.37 13.10 -11.08
CA GLN A 97 8.78 13.66 -12.38
C GLN A 97 7.60 14.18 -13.20
N LYS A 98 6.39 13.67 -12.96
CA LYS A 98 5.16 14.09 -13.66
C LYS A 98 4.39 15.19 -12.95
N THR A 99 4.82 15.60 -11.75
CA THR A 99 4.09 16.59 -10.95
C THR A 99 4.51 18.02 -11.30
N ASP A 100 3.54 18.89 -11.55
CA ASP A 100 3.75 20.31 -11.87
C ASP A 100 4.37 21.11 -10.73
N HIS A 101 4.93 22.29 -11.05
CA HIS A 101 5.54 23.22 -10.09
C HIS A 101 4.61 23.70 -8.96
N THR A 102 3.30 23.48 -9.09
CA THR A 102 2.28 23.79 -8.09
C THR A 102 2.30 22.83 -6.89
N PHE A 103 3.00 21.69 -6.99
CA PHE A 103 3.14 20.71 -5.93
C PHE A 103 4.26 21.09 -4.94
N ASN A 104 3.87 21.75 -3.84
CA ASN A 104 4.77 22.05 -2.73
C ASN A 104 5.29 20.75 -2.06
N LEU A 105 6.48 20.81 -1.46
CA LEU A 105 7.13 19.69 -0.78
C LEU A 105 6.22 18.87 0.17
N PRO A 106 5.40 19.48 1.06
CA PRO A 106 4.50 18.71 1.93
C PRO A 106 3.41 17.95 1.16
N VAL A 107 2.91 18.49 0.05
CA VAL A 107 1.90 17.81 -0.80
C VAL A 107 2.56 16.64 -1.54
N ARG A 108 3.80 16.80 -2.01
CA ARG A 108 4.59 15.70 -2.60
C ARG A 108 4.84 14.56 -1.63
N LEU A 109 5.17 14.87 -0.37
CA LEU A 109 5.39 13.85 0.66
C LEU A 109 4.10 13.11 1.02
N MET A 110 2.98 13.82 1.17
CA MET A 110 1.67 13.20 1.38
C MET A 110 1.23 12.34 0.19
N ALA A 111 1.42 12.84 -1.03
CA ALA A 111 1.11 12.08 -2.23
C ALA A 111 1.98 10.83 -2.33
N GLY A 112 3.28 10.92 -2.07
CA GLY A 112 4.21 9.79 -2.04
C GLY A 112 3.84 8.73 -1.00
N PHE A 113 3.38 9.15 0.19
CA PHE A 113 2.88 8.23 1.22
C PHE A 113 1.63 7.47 0.78
N GLY A 114 0.80 8.09 -0.06
CA GLY A 114 -0.40 7.48 -0.62
C GLY A 114 -0.17 6.64 -1.88
N VAL A 115 1.06 6.48 -2.36
CA VAL A 115 1.33 5.66 -3.55
C VAL A 115 1.27 4.19 -3.21
N THR A 116 0.26 3.50 -3.73
CA THR A 116 0.17 2.04 -3.77
C THR A 116 0.23 1.53 -5.21
N ASP A 117 0.43 0.22 -5.41
CA ASP A 117 0.49 -0.35 -6.77
C ASP A 117 -0.81 -0.06 -7.55
N GLU A 118 -1.93 -0.08 -6.85
CA GLU A 118 -3.27 0.09 -7.39
C GLU A 118 -3.56 1.56 -7.71
N ILE A 119 -2.99 2.49 -6.95
CA ILE A 119 -3.09 3.93 -7.22
C ILE A 119 -2.10 4.36 -8.31
N PHE A 120 -0.94 3.72 -8.41
CA PHE A 120 0.04 4.00 -9.46
C PHE A 120 -0.39 3.48 -10.84
N ALA A 121 -1.18 2.40 -10.87
CA ALA A 121 -1.68 1.81 -12.11
C ALA A 121 -2.89 2.54 -12.73
N VAL A 122 -3.61 3.35 -11.93
CA VAL A 122 -4.77 4.16 -12.35
C VAL A 122 -4.32 5.53 -12.83
#